data_AF-A0ABC8QSA5-F1
#
_entry.id   AF-A0ABC8QSA5-F1
#
_cell.length_a   1.000
_cell.length_b   1.000
_cell.length_c   1.000
_cell.angle_alpha   90.00
_cell.angle_beta   90.00
_cell.angle_gamma   90.00
#
_symmetry.space_group_name_H-M   'P 1'
#
loop_
_entity.id
_entity.type
_entity.pdbx_description
1 polymer ?
#
loop_
_entity_poly.entity_id
_entity_poly.type
_entity_poly.pdbx_seq_one_letter_code
_entity_poly.pdbx_strand_id
1 'polypeptide(L)'
;MKTSPKLIVLHPSIHKQGGANSHRTWFLIFVSFFTFAFAVTLITTRDAIPTTTDSTTKTPLPKHVFDALLHYASFTSNSTASSHMSSAELNSIAAVLLRCATTCNFLVFGLTHETLLWNSLNRNGRTVFVDESAYLVSKLEENHPEIEAYDVQFTTKVSDLYELLEYSRDQLRNECRPVQNLLFSDCKLAINDLPNHIYNVAWDVILVDGPRGYFPGAPGRMPAIFTAGVLARSKRGGEEKTHVFVHEIEREVERVSSDEFLCRESLVESLDLLGHFVVEKMEAKRFEFCPESEESSSSSSPTSYSDD
;
A
#
# COMPACT_ATOMS: atom_id res chain seq x y z
N MET A 1 89.17 39.85 46.24
CA MET A 1 89.39 40.24 44.83
C MET A 1 88.06 40.14 44.09
N LYS A 2 87.71 41.22 43.36
CA LYS A 2 86.74 41.31 42.23
C LYS A 2 85.24 41.12 42.55
N THR A 3 84.49 42.22 42.74
CA THR A 3 83.74 43.06 41.75
C THR A 3 82.37 42.50 41.34
N SER A 4 81.34 43.28 41.63
CA SER A 4 79.92 43.20 41.22
C SER A 4 79.74 43.12 39.68
N PRO A 5 78.57 42.72 39.14
CA PRO A 5 77.37 43.59 39.15
C PRO A 5 76.02 42.87 39.31
N LYS A 6 74.98 43.66 39.62
CA LYS A 6 73.56 43.28 39.66
C LYS A 6 73.03 43.03 38.24
N LEU A 7 72.32 41.92 38.06
CA LEU A 7 71.64 41.57 36.82
C LEU A 7 70.22 42.14 36.82
N ILE A 8 69.92 43.02 35.86
CA ILE A 8 68.56 43.42 35.49
C ILE A 8 68.11 42.42 34.42
N VAL A 9 67.03 41.68 34.68
CA VAL A 9 66.36 40.89 33.63
C VAL A 9 64.96 41.44 33.45
N LEU A 10 64.78 42.05 32.27
CA LEU A 10 63.54 42.59 31.75
C LEU A 10 62.57 41.45 31.42
N HIS A 11 61.34 41.50 31.94
CA HIS A 11 60.23 40.70 31.44
C HIS A 11 59.83 41.20 30.05
N PRO A 12 59.79 40.35 29.00
CA PRO A 12 59.16 40.71 27.75
C PRO A 12 57.63 40.66 27.93
N SER A 13 57.01 41.84 27.91
CA SER A 13 55.58 41.98 27.69
C SER A 13 55.26 41.63 26.23
N ILE A 14 54.73 40.44 25.97
CA ILE A 14 54.07 40.14 24.69
C ILE A 14 52.61 40.55 24.81
N HIS A 15 52.31 41.72 24.24
CA HIS A 15 50.97 42.13 23.87
C HIS A 15 50.41 41.11 22.86
N LYS A 16 49.43 40.28 23.25
CA LYS A 16 48.61 39.53 22.29
C LYS A 16 47.27 40.24 22.14
N GLN A 17 47.19 41.11 21.13
CA GLN A 17 45.93 41.67 20.64
C GLN A 17 45.07 40.56 20.00
N GLY A 18 43.78 40.52 20.37
CA GLY A 18 42.66 40.29 19.45
C GLY A 18 42.44 38.87 18.89
N GLY A 19 42.01 37.92 19.72
CA GLY A 19 41.60 36.57 19.32
C GLY A 19 40.11 36.38 19.00
N ALA A 20 39.34 37.42 18.65
CA ALA A 20 37.91 37.29 18.37
C ALA A 20 37.57 37.21 16.87
N ASN A 21 38.41 37.78 15.99
CA ASN A 21 38.12 37.83 14.55
C ASN A 21 38.42 36.51 13.83
N SER A 22 39.40 35.72 14.30
CA SER A 22 39.83 34.48 13.64
C SER A 22 38.79 33.37 13.67
N HIS A 23 38.03 33.24 14.77
CA HIS A 23 36.99 32.21 14.90
C HIS A 23 35.77 32.55 14.04
N ARG A 24 35.43 33.83 13.93
CA ARG A 24 34.31 34.30 13.12
C ARG A 24 34.60 34.20 11.62
N THR A 25 35.84 34.48 11.20
CA THR A 25 36.28 34.24 9.81
C THR A 25 36.33 32.75 9.49
N TRP A 26 36.78 31.89 10.42
CA TRP A 26 36.81 30.45 10.20
C TRP A 26 35.41 29.83 10.12
N PHE A 27 34.48 30.31 10.95
CA PHE A 27 33.07 29.91 10.88
C PHE A 27 32.43 30.31 9.54
N LEU A 28 32.70 31.53 9.04
CA LEU A 28 32.18 31.97 7.74
C LEU A 28 32.76 31.16 6.58
N ILE A 29 34.04 30.79 6.63
CA ILE A 29 34.67 29.90 5.64
C ILE A 29 34.03 28.51 5.69
N PHE A 30 33.80 27.97 6.89
CA PHE A 30 33.16 26.67 7.08
C PHE A 30 31.74 26.67 6.51
N VAL A 31 30.89 27.64 6.87
CA VAL A 31 29.53 27.75 6.34
C VAL A 31 29.53 27.90 4.82
N SER A 32 30.40 28.77 4.26
CA SER A 32 30.51 28.96 2.82
C SER A 32 30.90 27.68 2.08
N PHE A 33 31.83 26.89 2.64
CA PHE A 33 32.25 25.62 2.07
C PHE A 33 31.10 24.60 2.04
N PHE A 34 30.35 24.47 3.15
CA PHE A 34 29.22 23.55 3.21
C PHE A 34 28.05 23.99 2.31
N THR A 35 27.76 25.28 2.19
CA THR A 35 26.75 25.78 1.25
C THR A 35 27.15 25.55 -0.20
N PHE A 36 28.44 25.72 -0.52
CA PHE A 36 28.95 25.46 -1.87
C PHE A 36 28.93 23.96 -2.19
N ALA A 37 29.37 23.11 -1.26
CA ALA A 37 29.29 21.66 -1.40
C ALA A 37 27.84 21.20 -1.60
N PHE A 38 26.89 21.70 -0.80
CA PHE A 38 25.47 21.38 -0.95
C PHE A 38 24.89 21.83 -2.30
N ALA A 39 25.25 23.03 -2.78
CA ALA A 39 24.83 23.52 -4.09
C ALA A 39 25.43 22.69 -5.23
N VAL A 40 26.72 22.32 -5.14
CA VAL A 40 27.35 21.41 -6.12
C VAL A 40 26.66 20.06 -6.10
N THR A 41 26.37 19.48 -4.94
CA THR A 41 25.61 18.21 -4.85
C THR A 41 24.26 18.32 -5.54
N LEU A 42 23.48 19.37 -5.27
CA LEU A 42 22.17 19.61 -5.92
C LEU A 42 22.25 19.80 -7.44
N ILE A 43 23.34 20.39 -7.95
CA ILE A 43 23.55 20.57 -9.39
C ILE A 43 24.00 19.25 -10.02
N THR A 44 24.91 18.51 -9.38
CA THR A 44 25.40 17.23 -9.89
C THR A 44 24.38 16.10 -9.82
N THR A 45 23.43 16.15 -8.87
CA THR A 45 22.32 15.18 -8.80
C THR A 45 21.19 15.52 -9.76
N ARG A 46 21.11 16.77 -10.26
CA ARG A 46 20.08 17.18 -11.23
C ARG A 46 20.30 16.59 -12.62
N ASP A 47 21.55 16.33 -13.00
CA ASP A 47 21.91 15.81 -14.34
C ASP A 47 22.10 14.27 -14.37
N ALA A 48 21.81 13.57 -13.27
CA ALA A 48 21.93 12.10 -13.16
C ALA A 48 20.58 11.37 -13.18
N ILE A 49 19.55 11.93 -13.83
CA ILE A 49 18.41 11.14 -14.28
C ILE A 49 18.68 10.78 -15.74
N PRO A 50 19.13 9.55 -16.05
CA PRO A 50 19.02 9.05 -17.40
C PRO A 50 17.52 8.92 -17.67
N THR A 51 16.94 9.93 -18.30
CA THR A 51 15.65 9.80 -18.98
C THR A 51 15.90 8.97 -20.25
N THR A 52 16.18 7.68 -20.07
CA THR A 52 15.90 6.70 -21.10
C THR A 52 14.39 6.59 -21.18
N THR A 53 13.77 7.47 -21.98
CA THR A 53 12.49 7.18 -22.63
C THR A 53 12.74 6.06 -23.62
N ASP A 54 12.92 4.85 -23.09
CA ASP A 54 12.75 3.65 -23.88
C ASP A 54 11.25 3.50 -24.04
N SER A 55 10.70 4.07 -25.13
CA SER A 55 9.34 3.79 -25.56
C SER A 55 9.30 2.37 -26.13
N THR A 56 9.65 1.39 -25.30
CA THR A 56 9.39 0.00 -25.61
C THR A 56 7.88 -0.13 -25.51
N THR A 57 7.20 -0.11 -26.66
CA THR A 57 5.80 -0.51 -26.76
C THR A 57 5.72 -1.96 -26.30
N LYS A 58 5.48 -2.18 -25.00
CA LYS A 58 5.48 -3.51 -24.42
C LYS A 58 4.25 -4.24 -24.98
N THR A 59 4.50 -5.18 -25.87
CA THR A 59 3.44 -5.99 -26.48
C THR A 59 2.78 -6.87 -25.41
N PRO A 60 1.45 -7.11 -25.51
CA PRO A 60 0.78 -8.10 -24.67
C PRO A 60 1.49 -9.45 -24.72
N LEU A 61 1.44 -10.24 -23.64
CA LEU A 61 1.97 -11.60 -23.69
C LEU A 61 1.25 -12.40 -24.78
N PRO A 62 1.96 -13.21 -25.59
CA PRO A 62 1.30 -14.16 -26.46
C PRO A 62 0.39 -15.07 -25.65
N LYS A 63 -0.84 -15.32 -26.15
CA LYS A 63 -1.87 -16.10 -25.43
C LYS A 63 -1.35 -17.43 -24.91
N HIS A 64 -0.56 -18.16 -25.69
CA HIS A 64 -0.01 -19.45 -25.27
C HIS A 64 0.96 -19.35 -24.08
N VAL A 65 1.71 -18.25 -23.97
CA VAL A 65 2.60 -18.00 -22.81
C VAL A 65 1.75 -17.69 -21.58
N PHE A 66 0.73 -16.85 -21.74
CA PHE A 66 -0.21 -16.52 -20.67
C PHE A 66 -0.92 -17.77 -20.14
N ASP A 67 -1.47 -18.58 -21.04
CA ASP A 67 -2.16 -19.83 -20.69
C ASP A 67 -1.20 -20.83 -20.01
N ALA A 68 0.07 -20.90 -20.46
CA ALA A 68 1.08 -21.75 -19.84
C ALA A 68 1.46 -21.28 -18.43
N LEU A 69 1.63 -19.97 -18.21
CA LEU A 69 1.93 -19.41 -16.89
C LEU A 69 0.83 -19.76 -15.88
N LEU A 70 -0.45 -19.60 -16.28
CA LEU A 70 -1.58 -19.98 -15.44
C LEU A 70 -1.64 -21.49 -15.20
N HIS A 71 -1.43 -22.30 -16.24
CA HIS A 71 -1.43 -23.76 -16.11
C HIS A 71 -0.41 -24.24 -15.09
N TYR A 72 0.86 -23.82 -15.21
CA TYR A 72 1.92 -24.24 -14.30
C TYR A 72 1.81 -23.61 -12.91
N ALA A 73 1.34 -22.38 -12.78
CA ALA A 73 1.11 -21.76 -11.47
C ALA A 73 0.02 -22.50 -10.68
N SER A 74 -1.02 -23.00 -11.37
CA SER A 74 -2.09 -23.77 -10.74
C SER A 74 -1.71 -25.22 -10.41
N PHE A 75 -0.58 -25.71 -10.92
CA PHE A 75 -0.19 -27.11 -10.76
C PHE A 75 0.71 -27.28 -9.53
N THR A 76 0.18 -27.84 -8.45
CA THR A 76 0.97 -28.19 -7.26
C THR A 76 1.14 -29.71 -7.16
N SER A 77 2.38 -30.17 -7.26
CA SER A 77 2.72 -31.58 -6.99
C SER A 77 2.81 -31.79 -5.48
N ASN A 78 1.71 -32.25 -4.88
CA ASN A 78 1.73 -32.99 -3.62
C ASN A 78 2.22 -32.22 -2.37
N SER A 79 1.64 -31.05 -2.07
CA SER A 79 1.86 -30.37 -0.79
C SER A 79 0.54 -30.03 -0.10
N THR A 80 0.43 -30.46 1.15
CA THR A 80 -0.64 -30.21 2.13
C THR A 80 -0.74 -28.75 2.57
N ALA A 81 -0.36 -27.79 1.72
CA ALA A 81 -0.44 -26.36 1.99
C ALA A 81 -1.73 -25.83 1.36
N SER A 82 -2.75 -25.65 2.20
CA SER A 82 -4.09 -25.15 1.85
C SER A 82 -4.13 -23.67 1.44
N SER A 83 -3.03 -23.13 0.91
CA SER A 83 -2.83 -21.68 0.74
C SER A 83 -2.56 -21.26 -0.71
N HIS A 84 -2.71 -22.15 -1.69
CA HIS A 84 -2.49 -21.84 -3.11
C HIS A 84 -3.81 -21.64 -3.84
N MET A 85 -3.83 -20.72 -4.79
CA MET A 85 -5.00 -20.48 -5.62
C MET A 85 -5.22 -21.59 -6.65
N SER A 86 -6.47 -22.01 -6.80
CA SER A 86 -6.96 -22.93 -7.82
C SER A 86 -6.84 -22.33 -9.22
N SER A 87 -6.90 -23.18 -10.25
CA SER A 87 -6.95 -22.69 -11.63
C SER A 87 -8.14 -21.74 -11.89
N ALA A 88 -9.28 -21.94 -11.23
CA ALA A 88 -10.45 -21.08 -11.41
C ALA A 88 -10.23 -19.69 -10.80
N GLU A 89 -9.66 -19.65 -9.59
CA GLU A 89 -9.32 -18.41 -8.88
C GLU A 89 -8.28 -17.59 -9.67
N LEU A 90 -7.19 -18.24 -10.09
CA LEU A 90 -6.16 -17.62 -10.90
C LEU A 90 -6.72 -17.04 -12.21
N ASN A 91 -7.60 -17.78 -12.89
CA ASN A 91 -8.22 -17.33 -14.13
C ASN A 91 -9.13 -16.10 -13.92
N SER A 92 -9.87 -16.02 -12.81
CA SER A 92 -10.75 -14.86 -12.54
C SER A 92 -9.95 -13.56 -12.41
N ILE A 93 -8.88 -13.56 -11.61
CA ILE A 93 -7.99 -12.40 -11.44
C ILE A 93 -7.30 -12.06 -12.76
N ALA A 94 -6.75 -13.07 -13.44
CA ALA A 94 -6.02 -12.89 -14.68
C ALA A 94 -6.91 -12.35 -15.82
N ALA A 95 -8.19 -12.74 -15.84
CA ALA A 95 -9.16 -12.21 -16.79
C ALA A 95 -9.45 -10.71 -16.57
N VAL A 96 -9.45 -10.22 -15.32
CA VAL A 96 -9.54 -8.78 -15.04
C VAL A 96 -8.28 -8.06 -15.52
N LEU A 97 -7.10 -8.57 -15.21
CA LEU A 97 -5.82 -7.95 -15.62
C LEU A 97 -5.70 -7.83 -17.15
N LEU A 98 -6.19 -8.82 -17.91
CA LEU A 98 -6.21 -8.78 -19.37
C LEU A 98 -7.15 -7.71 -19.96
N ARG A 99 -8.18 -7.28 -19.21
CA ARG A 99 -9.19 -6.34 -19.71
C ARG A 99 -8.84 -4.87 -19.48
N CYS A 100 -7.81 -4.55 -18.72
CA CYS A 100 -7.37 -3.17 -18.55
C CYS A 100 -6.98 -2.56 -19.90
N ALA A 101 -7.53 -1.39 -20.23
CA ALA A 101 -7.46 -0.81 -21.57
C ALA A 101 -6.03 -0.48 -22.07
N THR A 102 -5.06 -0.29 -21.17
CA THR A 102 -3.66 -0.01 -21.52
C THR A 102 -2.66 -0.56 -20.49
N THR A 103 -2.85 -0.22 -19.22
CA THR A 103 -2.00 -0.59 -18.08
C THR A 103 -2.87 -0.71 -16.82
N CYS A 104 -2.72 -1.76 -16.00
CA CYS A 104 -3.39 -1.81 -14.69
C CYS A 104 -2.44 -1.31 -13.60
N ASN A 105 -2.95 -0.48 -12.68
CA ASN A 105 -2.39 -0.37 -11.35
C ASN A 105 -2.94 -1.53 -10.50
N PHE A 106 -2.09 -2.48 -10.13
CA PHE A 106 -2.43 -3.66 -9.35
C PHE A 106 -1.74 -3.64 -7.99
N LEU A 107 -2.52 -3.58 -6.91
CA LEU A 107 -2.01 -3.67 -5.54
C LEU A 107 -2.27 -5.08 -4.99
N VAL A 108 -1.27 -5.71 -4.40
CA VAL A 108 -1.40 -7.03 -3.80
C VAL A 108 -0.95 -6.96 -2.34
N PHE A 109 -1.85 -7.26 -1.42
CA PHE A 109 -1.50 -7.54 -0.03
C PHE A 109 -1.17 -9.04 0.10
N GLY A 110 0.03 -9.36 0.57
CA GLY A 110 0.57 -10.71 0.70
C GLY A 110 1.61 -11.05 -0.37
N LEU A 111 2.78 -11.53 0.06
CA LEU A 111 3.76 -12.22 -0.76
C LEU A 111 3.49 -13.72 -0.74
N THR A 112 2.93 -14.22 -1.83
CA THR A 112 2.57 -15.62 -1.99
C THR A 112 3.33 -16.29 -3.12
N HIS A 113 3.04 -17.56 -3.37
CA HIS A 113 3.61 -18.31 -4.47
C HIS A 113 3.30 -17.66 -5.85
N GLU A 114 2.16 -16.98 -5.94
CA GLU A 114 1.67 -16.33 -7.15
C GLU A 114 2.31 -14.96 -7.41
N THR A 115 3.17 -14.45 -6.53
CA THR A 115 3.83 -13.12 -6.66
C THR A 115 4.46 -12.91 -8.04
N LEU A 116 5.28 -13.86 -8.51
CA LEU A 116 5.94 -13.76 -9.81
C LEU A 116 4.94 -13.87 -10.98
N LEU A 117 3.87 -14.64 -10.81
CA LEU A 117 2.79 -14.72 -11.78
C LEU A 117 2.13 -13.35 -11.94
N TRP A 118 1.71 -12.71 -10.85
CA TRP A 118 1.07 -11.39 -10.86
C TRP A 118 1.92 -10.31 -11.51
N ASN A 119 3.21 -10.27 -11.19
CA ASN A 119 4.14 -9.36 -11.83
C ASN A 119 4.26 -9.63 -13.34
N SER A 120 4.32 -10.89 -13.73
CA SER A 120 4.45 -11.30 -15.14
C SER A 120 3.20 -10.99 -15.97
N LEU A 121 2.01 -11.29 -15.44
CA LEU A 121 0.74 -11.06 -16.13
C LEU A 121 0.44 -9.56 -16.31
N ASN A 122 0.84 -8.73 -15.33
CA ASN A 122 0.68 -7.28 -15.39
C ASN A 122 1.96 -6.53 -15.85
N ARG A 123 2.84 -7.16 -16.65
CA ARG A 123 4.14 -6.58 -17.09
C ARG A 123 4.10 -5.21 -17.76
N ASN A 124 2.93 -4.81 -18.27
CA ASN A 124 2.70 -3.53 -18.94
C ASN A 124 2.18 -2.47 -17.96
N GLY A 125 1.58 -2.90 -16.86
CA GLY A 125 1.11 -2.04 -15.78
C GLY A 125 2.12 -1.89 -14.66
N ARG A 126 1.61 -1.43 -13.52
CA ARG A 126 2.35 -1.32 -12.28
C ARG A 126 1.77 -2.30 -11.28
N THR A 127 2.59 -3.19 -10.75
CA THR A 127 2.21 -4.09 -9.66
C THR A 127 3.00 -3.71 -8.43
N VAL A 128 2.32 -3.54 -7.29
CA VAL A 128 2.95 -3.28 -6.00
C VAL A 128 2.52 -4.35 -5.02
N PHE A 129 3.48 -4.93 -4.32
CA PHE A 129 3.25 -5.92 -3.27
C PHE A 129 3.44 -5.29 -1.89
N VAL A 130 2.62 -5.71 -0.94
CA VAL A 130 2.66 -5.26 0.46
C VAL A 130 2.56 -6.47 1.36
N ASP A 131 3.47 -6.66 2.32
CA ASP A 131 3.47 -7.85 3.19
C ASP A 131 3.85 -7.52 4.64
N GLU A 132 3.46 -8.36 5.60
CA GLU A 132 3.84 -8.15 7.00
C GLU A 132 5.32 -8.46 7.31
N SER A 133 6.02 -9.15 6.41
CA SER A 133 7.36 -9.70 6.66
C SER A 133 8.44 -8.91 5.91
N ALA A 134 9.09 -7.99 6.63
CA ALA A 134 10.28 -7.28 6.15
C ALA A 134 11.36 -8.21 5.59
N TYR A 135 11.49 -9.42 6.16
CA TYR A 135 12.43 -10.43 5.67
C TYR A 135 12.03 -10.96 4.28
N LEU A 136 10.75 -11.28 4.06
CA LEU A 136 10.29 -11.81 2.76
C LEU A 136 10.37 -10.72 1.68
N VAL A 137 10.01 -9.48 2.03
CA VAL A 137 10.16 -8.32 1.14
C VAL A 137 11.61 -8.12 0.74
N SER A 138 12.53 -8.04 1.72
CA SER A 138 13.97 -7.89 1.44
C SER A 138 14.52 -9.02 0.56
N LYS A 139 14.06 -10.27 0.80
CA LYS A 139 14.50 -11.42 0.02
C LYS A 139 13.96 -11.40 -1.40
N LEU A 140 12.73 -10.94 -1.59
CA LEU A 140 12.13 -10.76 -2.91
C LEU A 140 12.90 -9.70 -3.71
N GLU A 141 13.17 -8.53 -3.11
CA GLU A 141 13.93 -7.45 -3.74
C GLU A 141 15.36 -7.88 -4.13
N GLU A 142 16.03 -8.67 -3.28
CA GLU A 142 17.35 -9.22 -3.60
C GLU A 142 17.33 -10.13 -4.83
N ASN A 143 16.30 -10.98 -4.94
CA ASN A 143 16.17 -11.97 -6.02
C ASN A 143 15.56 -11.39 -7.30
N HIS A 144 14.70 -10.37 -7.16
CA HIS A 144 13.87 -9.76 -8.20
C HIS A 144 13.84 -8.23 -8.03
N PRO A 145 14.96 -7.53 -8.33
CA PRO A 145 15.09 -6.09 -8.10
C PRO A 145 14.12 -5.23 -8.94
N GLU A 146 13.47 -5.82 -9.94
CA GLU A 146 12.42 -5.18 -10.74
C GLU A 146 11.04 -5.16 -10.07
N ILE A 147 10.82 -5.94 -9.00
CA ILE A 147 9.54 -6.02 -8.30
C ILE A 147 9.45 -4.94 -7.22
N GLU A 148 8.42 -4.10 -7.29
CA GLU A 148 8.11 -3.10 -6.27
C GLU A 148 7.36 -3.78 -5.11
N ALA A 149 7.98 -3.86 -3.94
CA ALA A 149 7.39 -4.45 -2.73
C ALA A 149 7.70 -3.61 -1.48
N TYR A 150 6.81 -3.64 -0.49
CA TYR A 150 6.98 -2.93 0.78
C TYR A 150 6.53 -3.79 1.95
N ASP A 151 7.22 -3.69 3.08
CA ASP A 151 6.73 -4.23 4.34
C ASP A 151 5.89 -3.19 5.09
N VAL A 152 4.83 -3.67 5.75
CA VAL A 152 3.98 -2.84 6.62
C VAL A 152 3.69 -3.57 7.93
N GLN A 153 3.42 -2.80 8.98
CA GLN A 153 3.10 -3.32 10.29
C GLN A 153 1.59 -3.46 10.49
N PHE A 154 1.12 -4.70 10.48
CA PHE A 154 -0.24 -5.01 10.89
C PHE A 154 -0.34 -5.11 12.41
N THR A 155 -1.03 -4.15 13.03
CA THR A 155 -1.15 -4.06 14.49
C THR A 155 -2.36 -4.77 15.07
N THR A 156 -3.34 -5.14 14.23
CA THR A 156 -4.57 -5.85 14.63
C THR A 156 -4.38 -7.36 14.58
N LYS A 157 -5.15 -8.11 15.37
CA LYS A 157 -5.14 -9.58 15.36
C LYS A 157 -6.47 -10.15 14.89
N VAL A 158 -6.45 -11.39 14.41
CA VAL A 158 -7.65 -12.18 14.07
C VAL A 158 -8.68 -12.17 15.21
N SER A 159 -8.23 -12.30 16.46
CA SER A 159 -9.10 -12.25 17.65
C SER A 159 -9.87 -10.95 17.85
N ASP A 160 -9.42 -9.87 17.23
CA ASP A 160 -9.94 -8.51 17.48
C ASP A 160 -11.14 -8.19 16.56
N LEU A 161 -11.55 -9.13 15.69
CA LEU A 161 -12.56 -8.93 14.63
C LEU A 161 -13.80 -8.16 15.11
N TYR A 162 -14.51 -8.71 16.08
CA TYR A 162 -15.78 -8.13 16.51
C TYR A 162 -15.62 -6.79 17.22
N GLU A 163 -14.56 -6.61 18.02
CA GLU A 163 -14.24 -5.33 18.65
C GLU A 163 -13.91 -4.25 17.61
N LEU A 164 -13.14 -4.61 16.57
CA LEU A 164 -12.77 -3.68 15.50
C LEU A 164 -13.97 -3.29 14.62
N LEU A 165 -14.90 -4.22 14.38
CA LEU A 165 -16.13 -3.91 13.65
C LEU A 165 -17.01 -2.93 14.43
N GLU A 166 -17.23 -3.18 15.73
CA GLU A 166 -17.95 -2.26 16.61
C GLU A 166 -17.28 -0.88 16.65
N TYR A 167 -15.97 -0.84 16.88
CA TYR A 167 -15.18 0.39 16.84
C TYR A 167 -15.32 1.13 15.50
N SER A 168 -15.26 0.40 14.37
CA SER A 168 -15.34 1.02 13.04
C SER A 168 -16.70 1.67 12.81
N ARG A 169 -17.79 1.04 13.27
CA ARG A 169 -19.15 1.57 13.20
C ARG A 169 -19.31 2.84 14.01
N ASP A 170 -18.76 2.87 15.23
CA ASP A 170 -18.74 4.06 16.08
C ASP A 170 -17.93 5.20 15.46
N GLN A 171 -16.89 4.89 14.69
CA GLN A 171 -16.01 5.87 14.05
C GLN A 171 -16.38 6.19 12.59
N LEU A 172 -17.52 5.72 12.06
CA LEU A 172 -17.93 5.94 10.66
C LEU A 172 -18.00 7.41 10.27
N ARG A 173 -18.35 8.30 11.21
CA ARG A 173 -18.43 9.74 10.99
C ARG A 173 -17.17 10.50 11.40
N ASN A 174 -16.13 9.79 11.84
CA ASN A 174 -14.88 10.36 12.33
C ASN A 174 -13.66 9.69 11.66
N GLU A 175 -12.95 8.80 12.36
CA GLU A 175 -11.68 8.24 11.87
C GLU A 175 -11.87 7.16 10.79
N CYS A 176 -12.91 6.32 10.86
CA CYS A 176 -13.05 5.14 10.00
C CYS A 176 -14.05 5.36 8.85
N ARG A 177 -13.83 6.42 8.06
CA ARG A 177 -14.70 6.79 6.94
C ARG A 177 -14.40 5.98 5.66
N PRO A 178 -15.41 5.74 4.80
CA PRO A 178 -15.21 5.08 3.50
C PRO A 178 -14.40 5.93 2.52
N VAL A 179 -14.48 7.26 2.64
CA VAL A 179 -13.67 8.21 1.87
C VAL A 179 -12.82 9.02 2.83
N GLN A 180 -11.51 8.78 2.83
CA GLN A 180 -10.58 9.43 3.76
C GLN A 180 -9.14 9.41 3.26
N ASN A 181 -8.27 10.17 3.94
CA ASN A 181 -6.84 10.12 3.71
C ASN A 181 -6.19 9.11 4.65
N LEU A 182 -5.84 7.94 4.13
CA LEU A 182 -5.23 6.86 4.91
C LEU A 182 -3.85 7.22 5.48
N LEU A 183 -3.07 8.07 4.79
CA LEU A 183 -1.73 8.48 5.25
C LEU A 183 -1.75 9.18 6.62
N PHE A 184 -2.87 9.84 6.94
CA PHE A 184 -3.05 10.56 8.22
C PHE A 184 -4.27 10.04 8.99
N SER A 185 -4.69 8.80 8.74
CA SER A 185 -5.83 8.20 9.43
C SER A 185 -5.38 7.67 10.79
N ASP A 186 -6.17 8.00 11.82
CA ASP A 186 -6.07 7.43 13.17
C ASP A 186 -7.01 6.21 13.36
N CYS A 187 -7.68 5.75 12.29
CA CYS A 187 -8.51 4.56 12.35
C CYS A 187 -7.65 3.31 12.58
N LYS A 188 -7.97 2.50 13.59
CA LYS A 188 -7.25 1.25 13.90
C LYS A 188 -7.18 0.24 12.75
N LEU A 189 -8.07 0.34 11.76
CA LEU A 189 -8.11 -0.52 10.57
C LEU A 189 -7.36 0.08 9.36
N ALA A 190 -6.93 1.34 9.43
CA ALA A 190 -6.22 1.98 8.33
C ALA A 190 -4.74 1.58 8.34
N ILE A 191 -4.22 1.13 7.20
CA ILE A 191 -2.78 0.95 6.99
C ILE A 191 -2.20 2.32 6.60
N ASN A 192 -1.55 2.99 7.54
CA ASN A 192 -1.03 4.37 7.40
C ASN A 192 0.50 4.45 7.24
N ASP A 193 1.18 3.32 7.08
CA ASP A 193 2.64 3.18 6.97
C ASP A 193 3.12 2.78 5.56
N LEU A 194 2.26 2.86 4.54
CA LEU A 194 2.66 2.71 3.14
C LEU A 194 3.46 3.94 2.68
N PRO A 195 4.34 3.79 1.67
CA PRO A 195 4.98 4.94 1.05
C PRO A 195 3.97 5.96 0.51
N ASN A 196 4.22 7.25 0.71
CA ASN A 196 3.28 8.35 0.41
C ASN A 196 2.67 8.33 -1.00
N HIS A 197 3.42 7.85 -2.00
CA HIS A 197 2.94 7.80 -3.38
C HIS A 197 1.88 6.72 -3.59
N ILE A 198 1.87 5.64 -2.79
CA ILE A 198 0.94 4.52 -2.90
C ILE A 198 -0.51 4.93 -2.63
N TYR A 199 -0.73 5.86 -1.69
CA TYR A 199 -2.07 6.38 -1.37
C TYR A 199 -2.72 7.19 -2.49
N ASN A 200 -1.93 7.70 -3.43
CA ASN A 200 -2.42 8.55 -4.53
C ASN A 200 -2.59 7.79 -5.84
N VAL A 201 -2.23 6.50 -5.88
CA VAL A 201 -2.40 5.67 -7.08
C VAL A 201 -3.88 5.36 -7.28
N ALA A 202 -4.37 5.57 -8.50
CA ALA A 202 -5.69 5.11 -8.90
C ALA A 202 -5.63 3.60 -9.19
N TRP A 203 -5.77 2.78 -8.15
CA TRP A 203 -5.77 1.33 -8.25
C TRP A 203 -6.97 0.84 -9.09
N ASP A 204 -6.69 -0.04 -10.05
CA ASP A 204 -7.70 -0.66 -10.90
C ASP A 204 -8.09 -2.04 -10.36
N VAL A 205 -7.10 -2.75 -9.81
CA VAL A 205 -7.24 -4.06 -9.20
C VAL A 205 -6.52 -4.06 -7.85
N ILE A 206 -7.15 -4.65 -6.83
CA ILE A 206 -6.56 -4.90 -5.52
C ILE A 206 -6.80 -6.37 -5.18
N LEU A 207 -5.75 -7.10 -4.81
CA LEU A 207 -5.85 -8.47 -4.29
C LEU A 207 -5.45 -8.46 -2.82
N VAL A 208 -6.32 -8.98 -1.97
CA VAL A 208 -6.06 -9.22 -0.56
C VAL A 208 -5.80 -10.71 -0.36
N ASP A 209 -4.52 -11.08 -0.37
CA ASP A 209 -4.02 -12.43 -0.12
C ASP A 209 -3.06 -12.53 1.09
N GLY A 210 -3.06 -11.50 1.92
CA GLY A 210 -2.30 -11.41 3.16
C GLY A 210 -2.88 -10.34 4.07
N PRO A 211 -2.48 -10.28 5.34
CA PRO A 211 -1.50 -11.14 6.01
C PRO A 211 -1.99 -12.56 6.31
N ARG A 212 -1.13 -13.41 6.87
CA ARG A 212 -1.35 -14.86 7.11
C ARG A 212 -2.66 -15.25 7.80
N GLY A 213 -3.06 -14.57 8.88
CA GLY A 213 -4.37 -14.80 9.54
C GLY A 213 -4.67 -16.20 10.10
N TYR A 214 -3.71 -17.15 10.15
CA TYR A 214 -4.01 -18.56 10.45
C TYR A 214 -4.28 -18.92 11.92
N PHE A 215 -4.12 -17.99 12.87
CA PHE A 215 -4.40 -18.22 14.29
C PHE A 215 -4.84 -16.94 14.99
N PRO A 216 -5.54 -17.01 16.15
CA PRO A 216 -6.16 -15.84 16.78
C PRO A 216 -5.21 -14.67 17.06
N GLY A 217 -3.95 -14.95 17.41
CA GLY A 217 -2.94 -13.93 17.69
C GLY A 217 -2.18 -13.43 16.46
N ALA A 218 -2.43 -13.98 15.27
CA ALA A 218 -1.79 -13.55 14.04
C ALA A 218 -2.42 -12.25 13.53
N PRO A 219 -1.71 -11.48 12.69
CA PRO A 219 -2.32 -10.39 11.97
C PRO A 219 -3.50 -10.86 11.12
N GLY A 220 -4.66 -10.22 11.27
CA GLY A 220 -5.87 -10.52 10.48
C GLY A 220 -5.95 -9.67 9.21
N ARG A 221 -6.73 -10.11 8.21
CA ARG A 221 -6.91 -9.40 6.93
C ARG A 221 -7.85 -8.18 6.99
N MET A 222 -8.47 -7.89 8.14
CA MET A 222 -9.40 -6.76 8.30
C MET A 222 -8.81 -5.41 7.87
N PRO A 223 -7.58 -5.02 8.26
CA PRO A 223 -7.00 -3.75 7.82
C PRO A 223 -6.72 -3.70 6.32
N ALA A 224 -6.32 -4.82 5.71
CA ALA A 224 -6.10 -4.89 4.27
C ALA A 224 -7.42 -4.75 3.49
N ILE A 225 -8.48 -5.42 3.95
CA ILE A 225 -9.83 -5.32 3.36
C ILE A 225 -10.40 -3.89 3.52
N PHE A 226 -10.31 -3.32 4.73
CA PHE A 226 -10.71 -1.94 4.99
C PHE A 226 -9.96 -0.95 4.10
N THR A 227 -8.63 -1.07 4.06
CA THR A 227 -7.75 -0.20 3.26
C THR A 227 -8.05 -0.33 1.77
N ALA A 228 -8.26 -1.56 1.26
CA ALA A 228 -8.68 -1.78 -0.12
C ALA A 228 -10.01 -1.07 -0.44
N GLY A 229 -10.99 -1.19 0.45
CA GLY A 229 -12.28 -0.52 0.34
C GLY A 229 -12.18 1.01 0.34
N VAL A 230 -11.30 1.58 1.17
CA VAL A 230 -11.07 3.03 1.23
C VAL A 230 -10.27 3.52 0.01
N LEU A 231 -9.24 2.81 -0.43
CA LEU A 231 -8.46 3.15 -1.63
C LEU A 231 -9.35 3.15 -2.88
N ALA A 232 -10.19 2.12 -3.05
CA ALA A 232 -11.13 2.02 -4.15
C ALA A 232 -12.12 3.22 -4.19
N ARG A 233 -12.62 3.64 -3.02
CA ARG A 233 -13.59 4.72 -2.90
C ARG A 233 -12.99 6.12 -2.96
N SER A 234 -11.76 6.28 -2.47
CA SER A 234 -11.07 7.58 -2.32
C SER A 234 -10.23 7.98 -3.53
N LYS A 235 -10.04 7.08 -4.51
CA LYS A 235 -9.13 7.31 -5.63
C LYS A 235 -9.49 8.54 -6.47
N ARG A 236 -8.45 9.19 -6.99
CA ARG A 236 -8.54 10.41 -7.79
C ARG A 236 -8.15 10.11 -9.24
N GLY A 237 -9.15 9.86 -10.08
CA GLY A 237 -8.95 9.47 -11.48
C GLY A 237 -8.89 7.95 -11.68
N GLY A 238 -8.53 7.52 -12.90
CA GLY A 238 -8.63 6.13 -13.33
C GLY A 238 -10.07 5.74 -13.68
N GLU A 239 -10.31 4.44 -13.83
CA GLU A 239 -11.67 3.88 -14.00
C GLU A 239 -12.55 4.16 -12.78
N GLU A 240 -13.86 4.33 -12.95
CA GLU A 240 -14.77 4.60 -11.81
C GLU A 240 -14.92 3.40 -10.86
N LYS A 241 -14.60 2.19 -11.35
CA LYS A 241 -14.72 0.93 -10.62
C LYS A 241 -13.35 0.38 -10.28
N THR A 242 -13.24 -0.30 -9.16
CA THR A 242 -12.04 -1.03 -8.72
C THR A 242 -12.42 -2.48 -8.47
N HIS A 243 -11.68 -3.40 -9.08
CA HIS A 243 -11.85 -4.83 -8.81
C HIS A 243 -11.10 -5.17 -7.52
N VAL A 244 -11.79 -5.64 -6.49
CA VAL A 244 -11.19 -6.08 -5.23
C VAL A 244 -11.39 -7.57 -5.09
N PHE A 245 -10.31 -8.31 -5.01
CA PHE A 245 -10.30 -9.75 -4.78
C PHE A 245 -9.88 -10.05 -3.36
N VAL A 246 -10.58 -10.94 -2.68
CA VAL A 246 -10.25 -11.38 -1.32
C VAL A 246 -10.16 -12.90 -1.33
N HIS A 247 -8.97 -13.43 -1.07
CA HIS A 247 -8.72 -14.87 -1.03
C HIS A 247 -9.00 -15.42 0.38
N GLU A 248 -9.32 -16.71 0.49
CA GLU A 248 -9.79 -17.38 1.71
C GLU A 248 -11.10 -16.77 2.25
N ILE A 249 -12.01 -16.36 1.36
CA ILE A 249 -13.26 -15.64 1.69
C ILE A 249 -14.22 -16.44 2.59
N GLU A 250 -14.04 -17.75 2.68
CA GLU A 250 -14.82 -18.62 3.57
C GLU A 250 -14.47 -18.45 5.05
N ARG A 251 -13.28 -17.94 5.36
CA ARG A 251 -12.87 -17.63 6.73
C ARG A 251 -13.68 -16.46 7.26
N GLU A 252 -14.01 -16.52 8.55
CA GLU A 252 -14.92 -15.57 9.18
C GLU A 252 -14.43 -14.11 9.09
N VAL A 253 -13.13 -13.89 9.33
CA VAL A 253 -12.50 -12.57 9.26
C VAL A 253 -12.69 -11.93 7.88
N GLU A 254 -12.37 -12.68 6.82
CA GLU A 254 -12.43 -12.23 5.44
C GLU A 254 -13.87 -11.99 5.02
N ARG A 255 -14.75 -12.96 5.28
CA ARG A 255 -16.17 -12.86 4.94
C ARG A 255 -16.83 -11.65 5.59
N VAL A 256 -16.73 -11.54 6.92
CA VAL A 256 -17.42 -10.49 7.68
C VAL A 256 -16.84 -9.12 7.38
N SER A 257 -15.52 -8.99 7.25
CA SER A 257 -14.90 -7.70 6.91
C SER A 257 -15.19 -7.28 5.47
N SER A 258 -15.29 -8.23 4.53
CA SER A 258 -15.63 -7.92 3.14
C SER A 258 -17.09 -7.48 3.02
N ASP A 259 -18.01 -8.16 3.70
CA ASP A 259 -19.42 -7.73 3.75
C ASP A 259 -19.55 -6.32 4.35
N GLU A 260 -18.78 -5.98 5.40
CA GLU A 260 -18.82 -4.66 6.05
C GLU A 260 -18.18 -3.54 5.21
N PHE A 261 -17.00 -3.78 4.62
CA PHE A 261 -16.17 -2.70 4.02
C PHE A 261 -16.16 -2.71 2.49
N LEU A 262 -16.43 -3.85 1.85
CA LEU A 262 -16.55 -3.94 0.39
C LEU A 262 -18.00 -4.00 -0.07
N CYS A 263 -18.93 -4.29 0.84
CA CYS A 263 -20.36 -4.41 0.63
C CYS A 263 -20.75 -5.67 -0.12
N ARG A 264 -21.70 -6.41 0.47
CA ARG A 264 -22.22 -7.65 -0.11
C ARG A 264 -22.85 -7.42 -1.48
N GLU A 265 -23.45 -6.25 -1.70
CA GLU A 265 -24.06 -5.83 -2.96
C GLU A 265 -23.03 -5.63 -4.07
N SER A 266 -21.76 -5.41 -3.71
CA SER A 266 -20.65 -5.25 -4.66
C SER A 266 -19.99 -6.59 -5.01
N LEU A 267 -20.40 -7.72 -4.40
CA LEU A 267 -19.89 -9.05 -4.72
C LEU A 267 -20.43 -9.49 -6.09
N VAL A 268 -19.52 -9.71 -7.04
CA VAL A 268 -19.82 -10.15 -8.40
C VAL A 268 -19.86 -11.68 -8.48
N GLU A 269 -18.86 -12.34 -7.89
CA GLU A 269 -18.78 -13.79 -7.86
C GLU A 269 -17.96 -14.27 -6.64
N SER A 270 -18.20 -15.52 -6.25
CA SER A 270 -17.36 -16.27 -5.32
C SER A 270 -16.97 -17.57 -6.01
N LEU A 271 -15.68 -17.76 -6.26
CA LEU A 271 -15.12 -18.92 -6.94
C LEU A 271 -14.14 -19.60 -6.00
N ASP A 272 -14.42 -20.85 -5.63
CA ASP A 272 -13.68 -21.58 -4.60
C ASP A 272 -13.51 -20.72 -3.32
N LEU A 273 -12.28 -20.31 -2.99
CA LEU A 273 -11.92 -19.48 -1.84
C LEU A 273 -11.82 -17.99 -2.17
N LEU A 274 -12.05 -17.59 -3.42
CA LEU A 274 -11.87 -16.23 -3.90
C LEU A 274 -13.21 -15.49 -4.00
N GLY A 275 -13.35 -14.39 -3.27
CA GLY A 275 -14.42 -13.41 -3.47
C GLY A 275 -13.99 -12.30 -4.42
N HIS A 276 -14.78 -12.02 -5.46
CA HIS A 276 -14.55 -10.92 -6.39
C HIS A 276 -15.61 -9.82 -6.19
N PHE A 277 -15.16 -8.66 -5.74
CA PHE A 277 -15.97 -7.46 -5.55
C PHE A 277 -15.64 -6.41 -6.61
N VAL A 278 -16.64 -5.61 -6.99
CA VAL A 278 -16.46 -4.41 -7.82
C VAL A 278 -16.93 -3.20 -7.06
N VAL A 279 -15.96 -2.46 -6.51
CA VAL A 279 -16.21 -1.32 -5.63
C VAL A 279 -16.16 -0.03 -6.44
N GLU A 280 -17.22 0.75 -6.36
CA GLU A 280 -17.33 2.05 -7.04
C GLU A 280 -16.71 3.17 -6.21
N LYS A 281 -16.21 4.20 -6.91
CA LYS A 281 -15.80 5.44 -6.28
C LYS A 281 -16.96 6.08 -5.52
N MET A 282 -16.66 6.77 -4.42
CA MET A 282 -17.67 7.38 -3.57
C MET A 282 -17.41 8.87 -3.34
N GLU A 283 -18.48 9.66 -3.21
CA GLU A 283 -18.35 11.06 -2.81
C GLU A 283 -17.94 11.19 -1.34
N ALA A 284 -17.07 12.16 -1.03
CA ALA A 284 -16.52 12.38 0.31
C ALA A 284 -17.55 12.73 1.40
N LYS A 285 -18.80 13.00 1.03
CA LYS A 285 -19.89 13.32 1.97
C LYS A 285 -20.66 12.09 2.46
N ARG A 286 -20.40 10.91 1.89
CA ARG A 286 -20.97 9.64 2.36
C ARG A 286 -20.08 9.04 3.45
N PHE A 287 -20.72 8.60 4.54
CA PHE A 287 -20.03 8.06 5.71
C PHE A 287 -20.25 6.56 5.89
N GLU A 288 -21.24 5.99 5.20
CA GLU A 288 -21.55 4.57 5.24
C GLU A 288 -20.83 3.86 4.09
N PHE A 289 -20.20 2.72 4.40
CA PHE A 289 -19.58 1.87 3.38
C PHE A 289 -20.64 1.29 2.45
N CYS A 290 -21.74 0.77 3.04
CA CYS A 290 -22.80 0.01 2.38
C CYS A 290 -24.16 0.65 2.73
N PRO A 291 -24.53 1.76 2.07
CA PRO A 291 -25.83 2.37 2.28
C PRO A 291 -26.94 1.41 1.82
N GLU A 292 -28.03 1.32 2.59
CA GLU A 292 -29.23 0.60 2.15
C GLU A 292 -29.70 1.18 0.81
N SER A 293 -30.00 0.31 -0.15
CA SER A 293 -30.55 0.74 -1.44
C SER A 293 -31.92 1.41 -1.20
N GLU A 294 -32.13 2.61 -1.76
CA GLU A 294 -33.44 3.33 -1.71
C GLU A 294 -34.56 2.61 -2.50
N GLU A 295 -34.38 1.35 -2.91
CA GLU A 295 -35.34 0.60 -3.71
C GLU A 295 -36.01 -0.51 -2.89
N SER A 296 -36.92 -0.15 -1.98
CA SER A 296 -38.06 -1.02 -1.61
C SER A 296 -39.19 -0.36 -0.79
N SER A 297 -39.18 0.95 -0.53
CA SER A 297 -40.22 1.61 0.27
C SER A 297 -41.28 2.37 -0.56
N SER A 298 -41.73 1.83 -1.70
CA SER A 298 -42.88 2.40 -2.41
C SER A 298 -43.74 1.35 -3.14
N SER A 299 -44.58 0.64 -2.39
CA SER A 299 -46.02 0.52 -2.69
C SER A 299 -46.67 -0.55 -1.82
N SER A 300 -47.33 -0.14 -0.74
CA SER A 300 -48.43 -0.91 -0.17
C SER A 300 -49.59 0.03 0.09
N SER A 301 -50.33 0.31 -0.98
CA SER A 301 -51.68 0.87 -0.87
C SER A 301 -52.57 -0.16 -0.19
N PRO A 302 -53.38 0.20 0.84
CA PRO A 302 -54.30 -0.74 1.45
C PRO A 302 -55.53 -0.91 0.55
N THR A 303 -55.75 -2.12 0.03
CA THR A 303 -57.02 -2.51 -0.57
C THR A 303 -58.06 -2.76 0.52
N SER A 304 -59.04 -1.87 0.60
CA SER A 304 -60.27 -2.05 1.37
C SER A 304 -61.15 -3.12 0.68
N TYR A 305 -61.33 -4.26 1.34
CA TYR A 305 -62.42 -5.19 1.00
C TYR A 305 -63.72 -4.69 1.65
N SER A 306 -64.71 -4.40 0.82
CA SER A 306 -66.12 -4.34 1.18
C SER A 306 -66.78 -5.40 0.31
N ASP A 307 -67.52 -6.34 0.89
CA ASP A 307 -68.53 -7.09 0.16
C ASP A 307 -69.68 -7.44 1.12
N ASP A 308 -70.88 -7.18 0.61
CA ASP A 308 -72.21 -7.59 1.06
C ASP A 308 -72.40 -9.12 1.05
#